data_AF-A0A3C1Q2J9-F1
#
_entry.id   AF-A0A3C1Q2J9-F1
#
_cell.length_a   1.000
_cell.length_b   1.000
_cell.length_c   1.000
_cell.angle_alpha   90.00
_cell.angle_beta   90.00
_cell.angle_gamma   90.00
#
_symmetry.space_group_name_H-M   'P 1'
#
loop_
_entity.id
_entity.type
_entity.pdbx_description
1 polymer ?
#
loop_
_entity_poly.entity_id
_entity_poly.type
_entity_poly.pdbx_seq_one_letter_code
_entity_poly.pdbx_strand_id
1 'polypeptide(L)' 'MSNTLETPKDVAAAPSDAEVTASGLASKILQVGEGDQRPGPRDTVEVHYSGWMINGKLFDSSVSRGETTS' A
#
# COMPACT_ATOMS: atom_id res chain seq x y z
N MET A 1 -7.01 -14.12 -16.00
CA MET A 1 -7.55 -12.96 -15.26
C MET A 1 -6.51 -11.86 -15.35
N SER A 2 -6.75 -10.85 -16.18
CA SER A 2 -5.83 -9.71 -16.33
C SER A 2 -5.82 -8.94 -15.01
N ASN A 3 -4.72 -9.01 -14.26
CA ASN A 3 -4.56 -8.25 -13.02
C ASN A 3 -4.17 -6.81 -13.39
N THR A 4 -5.09 -6.09 -14.04
CA THR A 4 -4.90 -4.69 -14.38
C THR A 4 -4.95 -3.89 -13.09
N LEU A 5 -3.80 -3.36 -12.66
CA LEU A 5 -3.71 -2.48 -11.51
C LEU A 5 -4.47 -1.19 -11.80
N GLU A 6 -5.65 -1.04 -11.18
CA GLU A 6 -6.40 0.20 -11.24
C GLU A 6 -5.77 1.25 -10.33
N THR A 7 -5.77 2.49 -10.79
CA THR A 7 -5.33 3.61 -9.97
C THR A 7 -6.38 3.87 -8.88
N PRO A 8 -5.97 3.99 -7.60
CA PRO A 8 -6.91 4.35 -6.53
C PRO A 8 -7.61 5.67 -6.83
N LYS A 9 -8.93 5.73 -6.63
CA LYS A 9 -9.75 6.92 -6.93
C LYS A 9 -9.40 8.13 -6.06
N ASP A 10 -8.88 7.85 -4.88
CA ASP A 10 -8.45 8.77 -3.83
C ASP A 10 -6.94 9.04 -3.84
N VAL A 11 -6.20 8.63 -4.87
CA VAL A 11 -4.72 8.79 -4.93
C VAL A 11 -4.23 10.23 -4.73
N ALA A 12 -5.07 11.23 -4.99
CA ALA A 12 -4.73 12.64 -4.87
C ALA A 12 -4.68 13.16 -3.42
N ALA A 13 -5.37 12.51 -2.48
CA ALA A 13 -5.44 12.95 -1.08
C ALA A 13 -5.79 11.79 -0.15
N ALA A 14 -5.31 11.85 1.10
CA ALA A 14 -5.68 10.84 2.10
C ALA A 14 -7.21 10.75 2.26
N PRO A 15 -7.78 9.54 2.38
CA PRO A 15 -9.20 9.35 2.70
C PRO A 15 -9.59 10.09 3.98
N SER A 16 -10.82 10.58 4.05
CA SER A 16 -11.31 11.30 5.24
C SER A 16 -11.40 10.41 6.49
N ASP A 17 -11.43 9.10 6.30
CA ASP A 17 -11.44 8.08 7.36
C ASP A 17 -10.08 7.40 7.56
N ALA A 18 -8.99 7.96 7.01
CA ALA A 18 -7.65 7.50 7.28
C ALA A 18 -7.22 7.84 8.71
N GLU A 19 -6.46 6.94 9.34
CA GLU A 19 -5.76 7.23 10.59
C GLU A 19 -4.48 8.01 10.28
N VAL A 20 -4.21 9.07 11.06
CA VAL A 20 -3.04 9.93 10.87
C VAL A 20 -2.12 9.84 12.09
N THR A 21 -0.87 9.47 11.86
CA THR A 21 0.13 9.39 12.92
C THR A 21 0.68 10.78 13.28
N ALA A 22 1.39 10.88 14.41
CA ALA A 22 2.09 12.11 14.81
C ALA A 22 3.15 12.58 13.80
N SER A 23 3.68 11.68 12.96
CA SER A 23 4.61 12.03 11.88
C SER A 23 3.90 12.55 10.61
N GLY A 24 2.57 12.56 10.58
CA GLY A 24 1.78 12.95 9.43
C GLY A 24 1.54 11.84 8.40
N LEU A 25 1.90 10.58 8.71
CA LEU A 25 1.58 9.45 7.83
C LEU A 25 0.08 9.15 7.95
N ALA A 26 -0.63 9.22 6.83
CA ALA A 26 -2.02 8.77 6.73
C ALA A 26 -2.08 7.34 6.20
N SER A 27 -2.80 6.45 6.88
CA SER A 27 -2.98 5.07 6.44
C SER A 27 -4.42 4.61 6.66
N LYS A 28 -4.84 3.65 5.84
CA LYS A 28 -6.16 3.02 5.95
C LYS A 28 -6.02 1.52 5.74
N ILE A 29 -6.64 0.75 6.62
CA ILE A 29 -6.72 -0.70 6.48
C ILE A 29 -7.86 -0.99 5.50
N LEU A 30 -7.51 -1.50 4.31
CA LEU A 30 -8.51 -1.94 3.31
C LEU A 30 -9.03 -3.35 3.61
N GLN A 31 -8.14 -4.21 4.11
CA GLN A 31 -8.46 -5.56 4.54
C GLN A 31 -7.67 -5.87 5.82
N VAL A 32 -8.38 -6.30 6.86
CA VAL A 32 -7.78 -6.70 8.14
C VAL A 32 -7.10 -8.05 7.95
N GLY A 33 -5.84 -8.15 8.36
CA GLY A 33 -5.10 -9.41 8.38
C GLY A 33 -5.55 -10.32 9.53
N GLU A 34 -5.30 -11.62 9.41
CA GLU A 34 -5.69 -12.63 10.40
C GLU A 34 -4.61 -12.88 11.47
N GLY A 35 -3.45 -12.24 11.36
CA GLY A 35 -2.32 -12.43 12.26
C GLY A 35 -2.27 -11.41 13.40
N ASP A 36 -1.83 -11.87 14.58
CA ASP A 36 -1.68 -11.03 15.77
C ASP A 36 -0.28 -10.40 15.90
N GLN A 37 0.70 -10.91 15.15
CA GLN A 37 2.07 -10.43 15.17
C GLN A 37 2.26 -9.23 14.25
N ARG A 38 3.00 -8.23 14.71
CA ARG A 38 3.39 -7.05 13.92
C ARG A 38 4.91 -7.03 13.75
N PRO A 39 5.42 -6.76 12.54
CA PRO A 39 6.86 -6.71 12.31
C PRO A 39 7.50 -5.60 13.14
N GLY A 40 8.62 -5.92 13.76
CA GLY A 40 9.47 -4.98 14.48
C GLY A 40 10.45 -4.24 13.56
N PRO A 41 11.22 -3.28 14.10
CA PRO A 41 12.10 -2.42 13.29
C PRO A 41 13.26 -3.13 12.56
N ARG A 42 13.52 -4.40 12.87
CA ARG A 42 14.63 -5.19 12.29
C ARG A 42 14.16 -6.44 11.55
N ASP A 43 12.85 -6.63 11.44
CA ASP A 43 12.30 -7.80 10.77
C ASP A 43 12.27 -7.57 9.25
N THR A 44 12.44 -8.65 8.50
CA THR A 44 12.20 -8.66 7.06
C THR A 44 10.73 -8.99 6.80
N VAL A 45 10.10 -8.25 5.90
CA VAL A 45 8.71 -8.48 5.47
C VAL A 45 8.70 -8.81 3.99
N GLU A 46 7.79 -9.69 3.57
CA GLU A 46 7.56 -9.97 2.15
C GLU A 46 6.24 -9.33 1.73
N VAL A 47 6.25 -8.51 0.66
CA VAL A 47 5.09 -7.71 0.28
C VAL A 47 4.84 -7.70 -1.22
N HIS A 48 3.56 -7.62 -1.56
CA HIS A 48 3.13 -6.97 -2.78
C HIS A 48 2.78 -5.50 -2.48
N TYR A 49 3.34 -4.60 -3.28
CA TYR A 49 3.06 -3.18 -3.29
C TYR A 49 2.88 -2.66 -4.72
N SER A 50 2.16 -1.55 -4.81
CA SER A 50 2.03 -0.69 -5.97
C SER A 50 2.04 0.76 -5.48
N GLY A 51 2.79 1.62 -6.17
CA GLY A 51 3.01 3.02 -5.80
C GLY A 51 2.59 3.95 -6.93
N TRP A 52 1.79 4.97 -6.58
CA TRP A 52 1.30 5.99 -7.50
C TRP A 52 1.70 7.39 -7.03
N MET A 53 1.89 8.30 -7.97
CA MET A 53 1.94 9.74 -7.72
C MET A 53 0.52 10.28 -7.52
N ILE A 54 0.37 11.45 -6.88
CA ILE A 54 -0.93 12.08 -6.61
C ILE A 54 -1.77 12.39 -7.86
N ASN A 55 -1.14 12.42 -9.03
CA ASN A 55 -1.82 12.59 -10.33
C ASN A 55 -2.29 11.26 -10.96
N GLY A 56 -2.17 10.15 -10.22
CA GLY A 56 -2.57 8.82 -10.66
C GLY A 56 -1.56 8.08 -11.52
N LYS A 57 -0.38 8.65 -11.78
CA LYS A 57 0.68 7.93 -12.50
C LYS A 57 1.29 6.84 -11.62
N LEU A 58 1.19 5.58 -12.03
CA LEU A 58 1.94 4.47 -11.43
C LEU A 58 3.45 4.71 -11.62
N PHE A 59 4.23 4.62 -10.55
CA PHE A 59 5.69 4.75 -10.61
C PHE A 59 6.44 3.44 -10.36
N ASP A 60 5.90 2.54 -9.53
CA ASP A 60 6.47 1.22 -9.28
C ASP A 60 5.40 0.24 -8.83
N SER A 61 5.58 -1.04 -9.14
CA SER A 61 4.71 -2.10 -8.66
C SER A 61 5.37 -3.47 -8.77
N SER A 62 5.44 -4.17 -7.63
CA SER A 62 5.76 -5.59 -7.57
C SER A 62 4.69 -6.46 -8.24
N VAL A 63 3.40 -6.09 -8.10
CA VAL A 63 2.29 -6.83 -8.72
C VAL A 63 2.40 -6.87 -10.25
N SER A 64 2.81 -5.77 -10.89
CA SER A 64 3.12 -5.75 -12.34
C SER A 64 4.26 -6.69 -12.74
N ARG A 65 5.21 -6.94 -11.84
CA ARG A 65 6.30 -7.92 -12.07
C ARG A 65 5.85 -9.36 -11.85
N GLY A 66 4.76 -9.57 -11.11
CA GLY A 66 4.23 -10.90 -10.78
C GLY A 66 5.00 -11.61 -9.66
N GLU A 67 5.87 -10.90 -8.94
CA GLU A 67 6.68 -11.43 -7.84
C GLU A 67 6.69 -10.46 -6.66
N THR A 68 6.85 -11.00 -5.45
CA THR A 68 6.95 -10.24 -4.20
C THR A 68 8.32 -9.59 -4.05
N THR A 69 8.43 -8.66 -3.10
CA THR A 69 9.69 -8.01 -2.69
C THR A 69 9.86 -8.15 -1.18
N SER A 70 11.13 -8.28 -0.74
CA SER A 70 11.55 -8.35 0.66
C SER A 70 12.46 -7.19 1.08
#